data_AF-A0A0S7EUF6-F1
#
_entry.id   AF-A0A0S7EUF6-F1
#
_cell.length_a   1.000
_cell.length_b   1.000
_cell.length_c   1.000
_cell.angle_alpha   90.00
_cell.angle_beta   90.00
_cell.angle_gamma   90.00
#
_symmetry.space_group_name_H-M   'P 1'
#
loop_
_entity.id
_entity.type
_entity.pdbx_description
1 polymer ?
#
loop_
_entity_poly.entity_id
_entity_poly.type
_entity_poly.pdbx_seq_one_letter_code
_entity_poly.pdbx_strand_id
1 'polypeptide(L)'
;AAGGQRGFLGCIRALRMNGITLNLEERAKVTPGVMSGCQGHCTSFGMYCRNGGKCVERYNGYLCDCTTTAFNGPFCTKDIGGFFEAGTLVKYNFMPEPVPGASKDTKALTQQLMPNDVNLTKEEVTLSFSTSSSPAILMYVSSKTQDYLAVVLRNNGKADMHTCSLTVLP
;
A
#
# COMPACT_ATOMS: atom_id res chain seq x y z
N ALA A 1 35.58 -8.29 -4.12
CA ALA A 1 35.40 -8.63 -2.69
C ALA A 1 34.57 -9.89 -2.60
N ALA A 2 34.94 -10.77 -1.66
CA ALA A 2 34.37 -12.10 -1.46
C ALA A 2 32.97 -12.06 -0.85
N GLY A 3 32.16 -13.07 -1.20
CA GLY A 3 31.13 -13.69 -0.36
C GLY A 3 29.97 -12.81 0.12
N GLY A 4 28.85 -12.82 -0.61
CA GLY A 4 27.47 -12.81 -0.08
C GLY A 4 27.00 -11.69 0.86
N GLN A 5 27.87 -10.80 1.32
CA GLN A 5 27.53 -9.74 2.26
C GLN A 5 26.95 -8.56 1.48
N ARG A 6 25.68 -8.27 1.73
CA ARG A 6 25.03 -7.05 1.23
C ARG A 6 25.67 -5.86 1.96
N GLY A 7 26.43 -5.05 1.24
CA GLY A 7 26.98 -3.80 1.76
C GLY A 7 25.87 -2.82 2.14
N PHE A 8 26.19 -1.86 3.01
CA PHE A 8 25.26 -0.81 3.42
C PHE A 8 24.88 0.08 2.21
N LEU A 9 23.59 0.36 2.05
CA LEU A 9 23.05 1.26 1.03
C LEU A 9 22.18 2.32 1.72
N GLY A 10 22.65 3.55 1.75
CA GLY A 10 21.96 4.65 2.42
C GLY A 10 22.92 5.78 2.79
N CYS A 11 22.51 6.60 3.74
CA CYS A 11 23.32 7.73 4.20
C CYS A 11 23.97 7.45 5.56
N ILE A 12 25.25 7.81 5.69
CA ILE A 12 25.97 7.85 6.97
C ILE A 12 26.33 9.31 7.26
N ARG A 13 26.14 9.74 8.51
CA ARG A 13 26.51 11.08 9.00
C ARG A 13 27.21 10.96 10.35
N ALA A 14 28.00 11.98 10.72
CA ALA A 14 28.65 12.09 12.03
C ALA A 14 29.48 10.86 12.46
N LEU A 15 30.17 10.21 11.51
CA LEU A 15 31.04 9.07 11.85
C LEU A 15 32.20 9.51 12.74
N ARG A 16 32.27 8.90 13.93
CA ARG A 16 33.35 9.09 14.89
C ARG A 16 34.06 7.77 15.16
N MET A 17 35.38 7.80 15.17
CA MET A 17 36.23 6.65 15.49
C MET A 17 37.34 7.09 16.43
N ASN A 18 37.45 6.44 17.59
CA ASN A 18 38.42 6.79 18.64
C ASN A 18 38.36 8.28 19.06
N GLY A 19 37.15 8.84 19.13
CA GLY A 19 36.92 10.25 19.48
C GLY A 19 37.15 11.25 18.33
N ILE A 20 37.73 10.82 17.20
CA ILE A 20 37.97 11.67 16.03
C ILE A 20 36.76 11.63 15.11
N THR A 21 36.29 12.79 14.66
CA THR A 21 35.23 12.90 13.64
C THR A 21 35.87 12.78 12.26
N LEU A 22 35.46 11.79 11.48
CA LEU A 22 36.00 11.53 10.15
C LEU A 22 35.25 12.38 9.10
N ASN A 23 36.00 13.00 8.19
CA ASN A 23 35.42 13.78 7.10
C ASN A 23 34.92 12.85 5.97
N LEU A 24 33.66 12.41 6.09
CA LEU A 24 33.02 11.56 5.09
C LEU A 24 32.80 12.26 3.74
N GLU A 25 32.65 13.58 3.74
CA GLU A 25 32.38 14.35 2.52
C GLU A 25 33.59 14.36 1.59
N GLU A 26 34.76 14.61 2.15
CA GLU A 26 36.03 14.56 1.41
C GLU A 26 36.34 13.14 0.94
N ARG A 27 36.06 12.13 1.78
CA ARG A 27 36.24 10.73 1.40
C ARG A 27 35.29 10.29 0.28
N ALA A 28 34.07 10.81 0.25
CA ALA A 28 33.10 10.51 -0.81
C ALA A 28 33.62 10.94 -2.20
N LYS A 29 34.28 12.10 -2.30
CA LYS A 29 34.82 12.62 -3.58
C LYS A 29 35.80 11.67 -4.29
N VAL A 30 36.49 10.82 -3.53
CA VAL A 30 37.50 9.88 -4.05
C VAL A 30 37.06 8.42 -4.00
N THR A 31 35.84 8.13 -3.54
CA THR A 31 35.32 6.76 -3.39
C THR A 31 34.24 6.49 -4.44
N PRO A 32 34.50 5.61 -5.44
CA PRO A 32 33.50 5.27 -6.44
C PRO A 32 32.21 4.74 -5.82
N GLY A 33 31.06 5.24 -6.29
CA GLY A 33 29.74 4.85 -5.79
C GLY A 33 29.28 5.54 -4.50
N VAL A 34 30.06 6.50 -3.98
CA VAL A 34 29.67 7.32 -2.81
C VAL A 34 29.57 8.78 -3.25
N MET A 35 28.44 9.42 -2.94
CA MET A 35 28.23 10.84 -3.24
C MET A 35 28.34 11.69 -1.97
N SER A 36 28.89 12.90 -2.11
CA SER A 36 28.94 13.88 -1.02
C SER A 36 27.55 14.45 -0.75
N GLY A 37 27.22 14.59 0.53
CA GLY A 37 25.90 15.07 0.95
C GLY A 37 24.86 13.96 0.98
N CYS A 38 23.81 14.22 1.76
CA CYS A 38 22.64 13.36 1.82
C CYS A 38 21.45 14.28 2.04
N GLN A 39 20.95 14.89 0.97
CA GLN A 39 19.70 15.63 1.03
C GLN A 39 18.63 14.70 0.47
N GLY A 40 17.63 14.37 1.30
CA GLY A 40 16.56 13.50 0.85
C GLY A 40 15.79 14.17 -0.28
N HIS A 41 15.55 13.45 -1.36
CA HIS A 41 14.73 13.88 -2.47
C HIS A 41 13.32 14.29 -1.99
N CYS A 42 12.78 13.65 -0.94
CA CYS A 42 11.47 14.03 -0.43
C CYS A 42 11.37 15.45 0.14
N THR A 43 12.47 16.05 0.61
CA THR A 43 12.44 17.43 1.10
C THR A 43 12.23 18.43 -0.05
N SER A 44 12.79 18.17 -1.22
CA SER A 44 12.71 19.08 -2.39
C SER A 44 11.60 18.69 -3.36
N PHE A 45 11.35 17.39 -3.52
CA PHE A 45 10.46 16.84 -4.52
C PHE A 45 9.20 16.18 -3.94
N GLY A 46 9.08 16.07 -2.60
CA GLY A 46 7.91 15.46 -1.97
C GLY A 46 6.60 16.17 -2.29
N MET A 47 6.65 17.47 -2.58
CA MET A 47 5.47 18.25 -2.99
C MET A 47 4.84 17.79 -4.31
N TYR A 48 5.55 16.98 -5.12
CA TYR A 48 5.00 16.40 -6.35
C TYR A 48 4.12 15.17 -6.08
N CYS A 49 4.20 14.55 -4.90
CA CYS A 49 3.25 13.51 -4.52
C CYS A 49 1.90 14.16 -4.19
N ARG A 50 0.93 14.00 -5.10
CA ARG A 50 -0.41 14.62 -4.97
C ARG A 50 -1.37 13.71 -4.20
N ASN A 51 -2.54 14.25 -3.88
CA ASN A 51 -3.69 13.50 -3.36
C ASN A 51 -3.39 12.65 -2.10
N GLY A 52 -2.56 13.18 -1.20
CA GLY A 52 -2.19 12.49 0.04
C GLY A 52 -1.15 11.38 -0.14
N GLY A 53 -0.57 11.24 -1.35
CA GLY A 53 0.53 10.29 -1.59
C GLY A 53 1.74 10.58 -0.72
N LYS A 54 2.32 9.53 -0.13
CA LYS A 54 3.47 9.65 0.77
C LYS A 54 4.77 9.63 -0.03
N CYS A 55 5.60 10.65 0.10
CA CYS A 55 6.94 10.60 -0.46
C CYS A 55 7.81 9.62 0.33
N VAL A 56 8.45 8.68 -0.38
CA VAL A 56 9.35 7.68 0.19
C VAL A 56 10.73 7.85 -0.43
N GLU A 57 11.72 8.11 0.43
CA GLU A 57 13.12 8.22 0.02
C GLU A 57 13.66 6.87 -0.46
N ARG A 58 14.43 6.90 -1.55
CA ARG A 58 15.14 5.75 -2.10
C ARG A 58 16.62 6.10 -2.26
N TYR A 59 17.46 5.08 -2.39
CA TYR A 59 18.92 5.28 -2.46
C TYR A 59 19.37 6.15 -3.66
N ASN A 60 18.58 6.17 -4.73
CA ASN A 60 18.85 6.91 -5.96
C ASN A 60 17.68 7.84 -6.37
N GLY A 61 16.86 8.29 -5.41
CA GLY A 61 15.73 9.14 -5.74
C GLY A 61 14.62 9.15 -4.69
N TYR A 62 13.40 9.42 -5.15
CA TYR A 62 12.17 9.24 -4.38
C TYR A 62 11.13 8.51 -5.21
N LEU A 63 10.11 8.01 -4.54
CA LEU A 63 8.85 7.63 -5.16
C LEU A 63 7.68 8.15 -4.35
N CYS A 64 6.53 8.28 -5.00
CA CYS A 64 5.27 8.52 -4.32
C CYS A 64 4.59 7.18 -4.05
N ASP A 65 4.39 6.87 -2.78
CA ASP A 65 3.57 5.75 -2.34
C ASP A 65 2.10 6.19 -2.33
N CYS A 66 1.33 5.64 -3.27
CA CYS A 66 -0.09 5.93 -3.45
C CYS A 66 -1.00 4.81 -2.88
N THR A 67 -0.43 3.79 -2.21
CA THR A 67 -1.16 2.57 -1.82
C THR A 67 -2.35 2.82 -0.89
N THR A 68 -2.28 3.87 -0.08
CA THR A 68 -3.35 4.29 0.84
C THR A 68 -4.23 5.39 0.25
N THR A 69 -4.17 5.61 -1.07
CA THR A 69 -4.90 6.67 -1.77
C THR A 69 -5.79 6.10 -2.86
N ALA A 70 -6.78 6.86 -3.31
CA ALA A 70 -7.59 6.52 -4.49
C ALA A 70 -6.92 6.88 -5.82
N PHE A 71 -5.58 7.00 -5.85
CA PHE A 71 -4.81 7.41 -7.02
C PHE A 71 -3.60 6.50 -7.26
N ASN A 72 -3.13 6.50 -8.50
CA ASN A 72 -1.97 5.76 -8.96
C ASN A 72 -1.05 6.65 -9.82
N GLY A 73 0.02 6.02 -10.32
CA GLY A 73 1.04 6.67 -11.15
C GLY A 73 2.18 7.25 -10.33
N PRO A 74 3.24 7.75 -10.99
CA PRO A 74 4.47 8.16 -10.32
C PRO A 74 4.30 9.32 -9.34
N PHE A 75 3.22 10.10 -9.48
CA PHE A 75 2.92 11.29 -8.67
C PHE A 75 1.55 11.24 -7.99
N CYS A 76 0.90 10.07 -7.96
CA CYS A 76 -0.46 9.88 -7.41
C CYS A 76 -1.51 10.81 -8.03
N THR A 77 -1.47 11.00 -9.35
CA THR A 77 -2.39 11.88 -10.09
C THR A 77 -3.39 11.13 -10.96
N LYS A 78 -3.20 9.83 -11.17
CA LYS A 78 -4.10 9.01 -11.99
C LYS A 78 -5.20 8.43 -11.10
N ASP A 79 -6.43 8.91 -11.25
CA ASP A 79 -7.59 8.37 -10.54
C ASP A 79 -7.81 6.88 -10.90
N ILE A 80 -8.14 6.06 -9.90
CA ILE A 80 -8.46 4.62 -10.04
C ILE A 80 -9.87 4.26 -9.55
N GLY A 81 -10.70 5.25 -9.26
CA GLY A 81 -12.10 5.10 -8.93
C GLY A 81 -12.97 4.72 -10.14
N GLY A 82 -14.23 4.44 -9.84
CA GLY A 82 -15.26 4.15 -10.84
C GLY A 82 -16.50 4.99 -10.57
N PHE A 83 -17.27 5.26 -11.63
CA PHE A 83 -18.59 5.86 -11.52
C PHE A 83 -19.64 4.73 -11.44
N PHE A 84 -20.58 4.87 -10.52
CA PHE A 84 -21.65 3.89 -10.29
C PHE A 84 -23.00 4.54 -10.55
N GLU A 85 -23.78 3.96 -11.45
CA GLU A 85 -25.19 4.29 -11.62
C GLU A 85 -26.04 3.54 -10.58
N ALA A 86 -27.24 4.05 -10.32
CA ALA A 86 -28.17 3.42 -9.39
C ALA A 86 -28.43 1.95 -9.80
N GLY A 87 -28.23 1.02 -8.85
CA GLY A 87 -28.43 -0.41 -9.07
C GLY A 87 -27.23 -1.16 -9.67
N THR A 88 -26.11 -0.48 -9.95
CA THR A 88 -24.88 -1.14 -10.41
C THR A 88 -24.03 -1.62 -9.23
N LEU A 89 -23.26 -2.70 -9.43
CA LEU A 89 -22.31 -3.22 -8.44
C LEU A 89 -21.11 -3.88 -9.11
N VAL A 90 -19.99 -3.88 -8.41
CA VAL A 90 -18.82 -4.70 -8.73
C VAL A 90 -18.67 -5.76 -7.65
N LYS A 91 -18.57 -7.03 -8.07
CA LYS A 91 -18.46 -8.17 -7.16
C LYS A 91 -17.14 -8.91 -7.38
N TYR A 92 -16.37 -9.07 -6.31
CA TYR A 92 -15.19 -9.93 -6.27
C TYR A 92 -15.51 -11.20 -5.47
N ASN A 93 -15.17 -12.36 -6.04
CA ASN A 93 -15.27 -13.64 -5.34
C ASN A 93 -13.86 -14.11 -4.98
N PHE A 94 -13.55 -14.18 -3.69
CA PHE A 94 -12.30 -14.76 -3.21
C PHE A 94 -12.40 -16.29 -3.30
N MET A 95 -11.77 -16.87 -4.32
CA MET A 95 -11.66 -18.33 -4.43
C MET A 95 -10.58 -18.80 -3.45
N PRO A 96 -10.83 -19.84 -2.62
CA PRO A 96 -9.74 -20.50 -1.92
C PRO A 96 -8.76 -21.06 -2.96
N GLU A 97 -7.46 -20.98 -2.67
CA GLU A 97 -6.41 -21.46 -3.58
C GLU A 97 -6.74 -22.86 -4.12
N PRO A 98 -6.43 -23.14 -5.40
CA PRO A 98 -6.64 -24.46 -5.95
C PRO A 98 -5.79 -25.46 -5.16
N VAL A 99 -6.48 -26.31 -4.40
CA VAL A 99 -5.91 -27.51 -3.79
C VAL A 99 -5.17 -28.28 -4.89
N PRO A 100 -3.92 -28.72 -4.69
CA PRO A 100 -3.18 -29.46 -5.72
C PRO A 100 -3.96 -30.72 -6.11
N GLY A 101 -4.58 -30.71 -7.30
CA GLY A 101 -5.40 -31.83 -7.78
C GLY A 101 -6.57 -31.49 -8.71
N ALA A 102 -6.98 -30.22 -8.83
CA ALA A 102 -8.01 -29.84 -9.80
C ALA A 102 -7.42 -29.60 -11.20
N SER A 103 -7.96 -30.29 -12.20
CA SER A 103 -7.49 -30.29 -13.59
C SER A 103 -7.51 -28.90 -14.23
N LYS A 104 -6.49 -28.65 -15.06
CA LYS A 104 -6.28 -27.45 -15.87
C LYS A 104 -7.48 -27.17 -16.77
N ASP A 105 -7.92 -25.91 -16.83
CA ASP A 105 -8.06 -25.13 -18.08
C ASP A 105 -8.65 -23.74 -17.80
N THR A 106 -7.78 -22.75 -17.58
CA THR A 106 -7.98 -21.35 -18.00
C THR A 106 -6.70 -20.57 -17.69
N LYS A 107 -5.94 -20.23 -18.73
CA LYS A 107 -4.80 -19.33 -18.65
C LYS A 107 -5.27 -17.88 -18.62
N ALA A 108 -4.52 -17.07 -17.88
CA ALA A 108 -4.40 -15.61 -17.93
C ALA A 108 -5.39 -14.77 -17.10
N LEU A 109 -5.10 -14.61 -15.80
CA LEU A 109 -4.62 -13.33 -15.27
C LEU A 109 -4.02 -13.48 -13.84
N THR A 110 -2.99 -14.31 -13.69
CA THR A 110 -2.24 -14.39 -12.41
C THR A 110 -1.14 -13.34 -12.38
N GLN A 111 -1.51 -12.08 -12.10
CA GLN A 111 -0.53 -11.11 -11.60
C GLN A 111 -0.33 -11.38 -10.10
N GLN A 112 0.69 -12.19 -9.82
CA GLN A 112 1.41 -12.37 -8.56
C GLN A 112 0.75 -11.78 -7.30
N LEU A 113 -0.14 -12.54 -6.67
CA LEU A 113 -0.39 -12.40 -5.24
C LEU A 113 0.50 -13.42 -4.55
N MET A 114 1.51 -12.93 -3.84
CA MET A 114 2.39 -13.77 -3.01
C MET A 114 1.54 -14.42 -1.92
N PRO A 115 1.67 -15.73 -1.66
CA PRO A 115 0.99 -16.39 -0.56
C PRO A 115 1.75 -16.04 0.72
N ASN A 116 1.45 -14.87 1.28
CA ASN A 116 1.74 -14.63 2.68
C ASN A 116 0.51 -15.06 3.46
N ASP A 117 0.72 -15.94 4.43
CA ASP A 117 -0.25 -16.36 5.44
C ASP A 117 -1.12 -15.17 5.87
N VAL A 118 -2.39 -15.19 5.45
CA VAL A 118 -3.38 -14.19 5.83
C VAL A 118 -3.73 -14.48 7.29
N ASN A 119 -2.96 -13.90 8.20
CA ASN A 119 -3.28 -13.90 9.61
C ASN A 119 -4.45 -12.92 9.80
N LEU A 120 -5.68 -13.40 9.63
CA LEU A 120 -6.96 -12.66 9.59
C LEU A 120 -7.38 -12.06 10.96
N THR A 121 -6.43 -11.72 11.83
CA THR A 121 -6.72 -11.12 13.14
C THR A 121 -6.92 -9.59 13.06
N LYS A 122 -6.57 -8.97 11.92
CA LYS A 122 -6.81 -7.54 11.66
C LYS A 122 -7.01 -7.29 10.17
N GLU A 123 -8.15 -6.73 9.80
CA GLU A 123 -8.45 -6.26 8.45
C GLU A 123 -8.47 -4.72 8.43
N GLU A 124 -7.86 -4.11 7.40
CA GLU A 124 -7.86 -2.67 7.19
C GLU A 124 -8.48 -2.36 5.83
N VAL A 125 -9.57 -1.60 5.83
CA VAL A 125 -10.31 -1.20 4.64
C VAL A 125 -10.29 0.32 4.54
N THR A 126 -9.76 0.84 3.43
CA THR A 126 -9.76 2.27 3.11
C THR A 126 -10.51 2.49 1.80
N LEU A 127 -11.53 3.35 1.82
CA LEU A 127 -12.29 3.73 0.64
C LEU A 127 -12.59 5.24 0.66
N SER A 128 -12.70 5.84 -0.52
CA SER A 128 -13.14 7.22 -0.71
C SER A 128 -14.38 7.23 -1.59
N PHE A 129 -15.37 8.05 -1.26
CA PHE A 129 -16.62 8.14 -2.02
C PHE A 129 -17.15 9.58 -2.03
N SER A 130 -17.96 9.90 -3.03
CA SER A 130 -18.72 11.14 -3.12
C SER A 130 -20.07 10.84 -3.74
N THR A 131 -21.15 11.24 -3.07
CA THR A 131 -22.52 10.99 -3.54
C THR A 131 -23.49 12.00 -2.93
N SER A 132 -24.55 12.33 -3.66
CA SER A 132 -25.71 13.07 -3.16
C SER A 132 -26.88 12.17 -2.80
N SER A 133 -26.77 10.86 -3.04
CA SER A 133 -27.84 9.89 -2.84
C SER A 133 -27.67 9.18 -1.50
N SER A 134 -28.74 9.14 -0.71
CA SER A 134 -28.81 8.45 0.56
C SER A 134 -30.23 7.93 0.81
N PRO A 135 -30.43 6.74 1.38
CA PRO A 135 -29.41 5.79 1.88
C PRO A 135 -28.72 4.99 0.77
N ALA A 136 -27.53 4.45 1.04
CA ALA A 136 -26.76 3.64 0.09
C ALA A 136 -25.83 2.63 0.79
N ILE A 137 -25.56 1.49 0.15
CA ILE A 137 -24.51 0.55 0.58
C ILE A 137 -23.25 0.85 -0.24
N LEU A 138 -22.15 1.19 0.44
CA LEU A 138 -20.88 1.53 -0.20
C LEU A 138 -19.98 0.31 -0.38
N MET A 139 -20.00 -0.59 0.59
CA MET A 139 -19.22 -1.83 0.56
C MET A 139 -19.95 -2.91 1.35
N TYR A 140 -19.90 -4.14 0.85
CA TYR A 140 -20.43 -5.32 1.51
C TYR A 140 -19.47 -6.49 1.31
N VAL A 141 -18.98 -7.05 2.41
CA VAL A 141 -18.13 -8.24 2.45
C VAL A 141 -18.88 -9.28 3.26
N SER A 142 -18.98 -10.50 2.74
CA SER A 142 -19.63 -11.61 3.43
C SER A 142 -18.80 -12.88 3.33
N SER A 143 -18.77 -13.64 4.42
CA SER A 143 -18.21 -14.99 4.44
C SER A 143 -19.24 -16.04 3.98
N LYS A 144 -18.81 -17.30 3.86
CA LYS A 144 -19.74 -18.43 3.68
C LYS A 144 -20.53 -18.75 4.97
N THR A 145 -20.04 -18.30 6.12
CA THR A 145 -20.55 -18.59 7.46
C THR A 145 -21.49 -17.50 8.01
N GLN A 146 -22.16 -16.75 7.12
CA GLN A 146 -23.06 -15.62 7.43
C GLN A 146 -22.41 -14.41 8.13
N ASP A 147 -21.08 -14.41 8.34
CA ASP A 147 -20.38 -13.22 8.81
C ASP A 147 -20.40 -12.16 7.71
N TYR A 148 -20.57 -10.90 8.11
CA TYR A 148 -20.49 -9.80 7.16
C TYR A 148 -19.93 -8.52 7.77
N LEU A 149 -19.35 -7.71 6.89
CA LEU A 149 -18.98 -6.33 7.11
C LEU A 149 -19.68 -5.48 6.05
N ALA A 150 -20.39 -4.45 6.46
CA ALA A 150 -21.06 -3.51 5.56
C ALA A 150 -20.73 -2.07 5.94
N VAL A 151 -20.38 -1.25 4.95
CA VAL A 151 -20.26 0.20 5.09
C VAL A 151 -21.49 0.82 4.44
N VAL A 152 -22.29 1.52 5.24
CA VAL A 152 -23.61 2.03 4.83
C VAL A 152 -23.67 3.54 5.03
N LEU A 153 -24.21 4.24 4.04
CA LEU A 153 -24.58 5.64 4.15
C LEU A 153 -26.04 5.73 4.63
N ARG A 154 -26.25 6.26 5.84
CA ARG A 154 -27.58 6.43 6.44
C ARG A 154 -28.30 7.64 5.85
N ASN A 155 -29.62 7.71 6.02
CA ASN A 155 -30.51 8.77 5.50
C ASN A 155 -30.05 10.20 5.84
N ASN A 156 -29.31 10.38 6.94
CA ASN A 156 -28.77 11.65 7.38
C ASN A 156 -27.39 11.99 6.76
N GLY A 157 -26.92 11.21 5.79
CA GLY A 157 -25.63 11.38 5.12
C GLY A 157 -24.42 10.92 5.93
N LYS A 158 -24.60 10.32 7.11
CA LYS A 158 -23.49 9.77 7.89
C LYS A 158 -23.18 8.34 7.45
N ALA A 159 -21.90 8.06 7.20
CA ALA A 159 -21.40 6.70 7.03
C ALA A 159 -21.39 5.96 8.38
N ASP A 160 -21.74 4.68 8.35
CA ASP A 160 -21.75 3.77 9.49
C ASP A 160 -21.20 2.41 9.07
N MET A 161 -20.61 1.69 10.01
CA MET A 161 -20.02 0.36 9.78
C MET A 161 -20.78 -0.68 10.59
N HIS A 162 -21.31 -1.68 9.90
CA HIS A 162 -22.00 -2.82 10.50
C HIS A 162 -21.16 -4.07 10.35
N THR A 163 -21.00 -4.81 11.45
CA THR A 163 -20.31 -6.10 11.48
C THR A 163 -21.20 -7.14 12.11
N CYS A 164 -21.21 -8.34 11.56
CA CYS A 164 -21.79 -9.53 12.18
C CYS A 164 -20.76 -10.65 12.09
N SER A 165 -20.43 -11.25 13.24
CA SER A 165 -19.58 -12.43 13.31
C SER A 165 -20.27 -13.49 14.16
N LEU A 166 -20.44 -14.67 13.57
CA LEU A 166 -20.91 -15.91 14.17
C LEU A 166 -19.80 -16.68 14.90
N THR A 167 -18.59 -16.14 14.97
CA THR A 167 -17.62 -16.46 16.02
C THR A 167 -18.11 -15.91 17.35
N VAL A 168 -19.17 -16.54 17.85
CA VAL A 168 -19.36 -16.72 19.28
C VAL A 168 -18.29 -17.72 19.72
N LEU A 169 -17.59 -17.41 20.82
CA LEU A 169 -17.14 -18.31 21.90
C LEU A 169 -15.66 -18.12 22.29
N PRO A 170 -15.32 -18.26 23.58
CA PRO A 170 -16.11 -18.88 24.66
C PRO A 170 -17.09 -17.96 25.39
#